data_AF-A0A1Y0MYD6-F1
#
_entry.id   AF-A0A1Y0MYD6-F1
#
_cell.length_a   1.000
_cell.length_b   1.000
_cell.length_c   1.000
_cell.angle_alpha   90.00
_cell.angle_beta   90.00
_cell.angle_gamma   90.00
#
_symmetry.space_group_name_H-M   'P 1'
#
loop_
_entity.id
_entity.type
_entity.pdbx_description
1 polymer ?
#
loop_
_entity_poly.entity_id
_entity_poly.type
_entity_poly.pdbx_seq_one_letter_code
_entity_poly.pdbx_strand_id
1 'polypeptide(L)' 'MASTFSNYSKEELLKKLKSQKTIAIVQAIVILLMIIFAIFSTMENGLSFQTFLPLFFAPMFFVMIFEVKKIKKELALRK' A
#
# COMPACT_ATOMS: atom_id res chain seq x y z
N MET A 1 -15.30 5.89 15.92
CA MET A 1 -14.02 5.42 16.50
C MET A 1 -12.97 6.49 16.25
N ALA A 2 -12.30 6.97 17.30
CA ALA A 2 -11.15 7.86 17.13
C ALA A 2 -10.10 7.16 16.26
N SER A 3 -9.47 7.90 15.35
CA SER A 3 -8.42 7.30 14.53
C SER A 3 -7.24 6.91 15.44
N THR A 4 -6.59 5.77 15.20
CA THR A 4 -5.34 5.43 15.91
C THR A 4 -4.29 6.54 15.77
N PHE A 5 -4.36 7.33 14.70
CA PHE A 5 -3.52 8.50 14.44
C PHE A 5 -3.77 9.69 15.37
N SER A 6 -4.91 9.74 16.06
CA SER A 6 -5.25 10.86 16.96
C SER A 6 -4.35 10.93 18.19
N ASN A 7 -3.75 9.81 18.61
CA ASN A 7 -2.84 9.75 19.77
C ASN A 7 -1.37 10.11 19.44
N TYR A 8 -1.03 10.29 18.17
CA TYR A 8 0.35 10.57 17.75
C TYR A 8 0.67 12.06 17.85
N SER A 9 1.94 12.42 18.03
CA SER A 9 2.42 13.81 17.88
C SER A 9 2.53 14.21 16.41
N LYS A 10 2.64 15.52 16.13
CA LYS A 10 2.80 16.04 14.76
C LYS A 10 4.06 15.49 14.09
N GLU A 11 5.16 15.37 14.84
CA GLU A 11 6.43 14.84 14.34
C GLU A 11 6.33 13.34 14.01
N GLU A 12 5.66 12.57 14.86
CA GLU A 12 5.44 11.15 14.64
C GLU A 12 4.57 10.90 13.40
N LEU A 13 3.53 11.72 13.21
CA LEU A 13 2.68 11.67 12.02
C LEU A 13 3.47 11.98 10.73
N LEU A 14 4.37 12.97 10.75
CA LEU A 14 5.22 13.29 9.61
C LEU A 14 6.21 12.16 9.29
N LYS A 15 6.84 11.57 10.31
CA LYS A 15 7.75 10.43 10.16
C LYS A 15 7.02 9.21 9.59
N LYS A 16 5.83 8.90 10.13
CA LYS A 16 4.97 7.81 9.67
C LYS A 16 4.50 8.06 8.23
N LEU A 17 4.11 9.28 7.88
CA LEU A 17 3.69 9.64 6.53
C LEU A 17 4.80 9.40 5.50
N LYS A 18 6.04 9.80 5.81
CA LYS A 18 7.18 9.59 4.93
C LYS A 18 7.45 8.09 4.72
N SER A 19 7.46 7.32 5.82
CA SER A 19 7.64 5.87 5.77
C SER A 19 6.54 5.18 4.96
N GLN A 20 5.26 5.46 5.23
CA GLN A 20 4.13 4.85 4.50
C GLN A 20 4.16 5.19 3.00
N LYS A 21 4.58 6.40 2.61
CA LYS A 21 4.75 6.74 1.19
C LYS A 21 5.85 5.91 0.54
N THR A 22 7.00 5.75 1.20
CA THR A 22 8.10 4.93 0.67
C THR A 22 7.67 3.49 0.49
N ILE A 23 7.03 2.89 1.51
CA ILE A 23 6.52 1.52 1.44
C ILE A 23 5.48 1.41 0.31
N ALA A 24 4.64 2.43 0.10
CA ALA A 24 3.62 2.41 -0.98
C ALA A 24 4.26 2.38 -2.36
N ILE A 25 5.31 3.16 -2.57
CA ILE A 25 6.05 3.15 -3.83
C ILE A 25 6.70 1.78 -4.05
N VAL A 26 7.36 1.22 -3.03
CA VAL A 26 7.97 -0.11 -3.12
C VAL A 26 6.92 -1.18 -3.42
N GLN A 27 5.79 -1.18 -2.70
CA GLN A 27 4.71 -2.13 -2.91
C GLN A 27 4.13 -2.02 -4.33
N ALA A 28 4.00 -0.81 -4.87
CA ALA A 28 3.53 -0.61 -6.25
C ALA A 28 4.50 -1.22 -7.28
N ILE A 29 5.81 -1.04 -7.07
CA ILE A 29 6.84 -1.66 -7.92
C ILE A 29 6.78 -3.19 -7.83
N VAL A 30 6.64 -3.73 -6.62
CA VAL A 30 6.51 -5.18 -6.40
C VAL A 30 5.28 -5.73 -7.12
N ILE A 31 4.11 -5.09 -6.97
CA ILE A 31 2.88 -5.52 -7.67
C ILE A 31 3.06 -5.48 -9.18
N LEU A 32 3.73 -4.44 -9.71
CA LEU A 32 4.03 -4.36 -11.14
C LEU A 32 4.91 -5.52 -11.63
N LEU A 33 5.96 -5.86 -10.88
CA LEU A 33 6.78 -7.05 -11.17
C LEU A 33 5.97 -8.34 -11.08
N MET A 34 5.09 -8.46 -10.08
CA MET A 34 4.20 -9.62 -9.94
C MET A 34 3.25 -9.76 -11.13
N ILE A 35 2.73 -8.67 -11.69
CA ILE A 35 1.88 -8.70 -12.90
C ILE A 35 2.70 -9.24 -14.08
N ILE A 36 3.93 -8.74 -14.26
CA ILE A 36 4.81 -9.20 -15.33
C ILE A 36 5.08 -10.72 -15.19
N PHE A 37 5.46 -11.17 -14.00
CA PHE A 37 5.69 -12.61 -13.74
C PHE A 37 4.42 -13.46 -13.87
N ALA A 38 3.27 -12.93 -13.47
CA ALA A 38 2.00 -13.62 -13.62
C ALA A 38 1.67 -13.84 -15.11
N ILE A 39 1.93 -12.87 -15.98
CA ILE A 39 1.72 -13.01 -17.42
C ILE A 39 2.65 -14.09 -17.99
N PHE A 40 3.96 -14.02 -17.73
CA PHE A 40 4.93 -15.01 -18.21
C PHE A 40 4.61 -16.42 -17.72
N SER A 41 4.36 -16.59 -16.41
CA SER A 41 4.04 -17.88 -15.82
C SER A 41 2.73 -18.45 -16.39
N THR A 42 1.74 -17.61 -16.69
CA THR A 42 0.47 -18.05 -17.29
C THR A 42 0.65 -18.54 -18.73
N MET A 43 1.56 -17.93 -19.49
CA MET A 43 1.87 -18.38 -20.85
C MET A 43 2.56 -19.75 -20.88
N GLU A 44 3.45 -20.03 -19.93
CA GLU A 44 4.21 -21.28 -19.87
C GLU A 44 3.45 -22.42 -19.17
N ASN A 45 2.84 -22.12 -18.01
CA ASN A 45 2.28 -23.13 -17.10
C ASN A 45 0.75 -23.16 -17.09
N GLY A 46 0.10 -22.30 -17.88
CA GLY A 46 -1.34 -22.09 -17.83
C GLY A 46 -1.78 -21.36 -16.55
N LEU A 47 -3.09 -21.39 -16.28
CA LEU A 47 -3.65 -20.72 -15.10
C LEU A 47 -3.22 -21.45 -13.82
N SER A 48 -2.56 -20.72 -12.91
CA SER A 48 -2.16 -21.22 -11.59
C SER A 48 -2.46 -20.20 -10.49
N PHE A 49 -2.26 -20.58 -9.23
CA PHE A 49 -2.42 -19.67 -8.09
C PHE A 49 -1.55 -18.40 -8.21
N GLN A 50 -0.39 -18.49 -8.86
CA GLN A 50 0.52 -17.37 -9.06
C GLN A 50 -0.08 -16.30 -9.98
N THR A 51 -0.92 -16.70 -10.93
CA THR A 51 -1.62 -15.79 -11.86
C THR A 51 -2.53 -14.81 -11.12
N PHE A 52 -3.16 -15.25 -10.04
CA PHE A 52 -4.10 -14.44 -9.25
C PHE A 52 -3.42 -13.69 -8.10
N LEU A 53 -2.14 -13.95 -7.88
CA LEU A 53 -1.37 -13.36 -6.79
C LEU A 53 -1.37 -11.82 -6.84
N PRO A 54 -1.13 -11.14 -7.98
CA PRO A 54 -1.19 -9.68 -8.04
C PRO A 54 -2.57 -9.13 -7.63
N LEU A 55 -3.65 -9.81 -8.03
CA LEU A 55 -5.02 -9.42 -7.69
C LEU A 55 -5.27 -9.58 -6.18
N PHE A 56 -4.76 -10.64 -5.57
CA PHE A 56 -4.86 -10.86 -4.12
C PHE A 56 -4.17 -9.76 -3.30
N PHE A 57 -3.06 -9.20 -3.79
CA PHE A 57 -2.35 -8.11 -3.12
C PHE A 57 -2.93 -6.71 -3.37
N ALA A 58 -3.86 -6.56 -4.33
CA ALA A 58 -4.46 -5.25 -4.65
C ALA A 58 -5.25 -4.64 -3.46
N PRO A 59 -6.12 -5.38 -2.72
CA PRO A 59 -6.78 -4.86 -1.52
C PRO A 59 -5.81 -4.30 -0.48
N MET A 60 -4.68 -4.99 -0.24
CA MET A 60 -3.67 -4.55 0.72
C MET A 60 -3.01 -3.24 0.28
N PHE A 61 -2.74 -3.07 -1.02
CA PHE A 61 -2.23 -1.82 -1.56
C PHE A 61 -3.22 -0.65 -1.36
N PHE A 62 -4.52 -0.88 -1.60
CA PHE A 62 -5.54 0.13 -1.35
C PHE A 62 -5.61 0.54 0.12
N VAL A 63 -5.54 -0.41 1.06
CA VAL A 63 -5.50 -0.10 2.51
C VAL A 63 -4.36 0.85 2.84
N MET A 64 -3.17 0.61 2.29
CA MET A 64 -2.01 1.47 2.50
C MET A 64 -2.20 2.89 1.95
N ILE A 65 -2.82 3.03 0.78
CA ILE A 65 -3.18 4.35 0.22
C ILE A 65 -4.20 5.05 1.14
N PHE A 66 -5.19 4.33 1.66
CA PHE A 66 -6.17 4.88 2.58
C PHE A 66 -5.53 5.33 3.90
N GLU A 67 -4.56 4.60 4.43
CA GLU A 67 -3.81 5.03 5.62
C GLU A 67 -3.04 6.33 5.37
N VAL A 68 -2.36 6.45 4.23
CA VAL A 68 -1.68 7.71 3.84
C VAL A 68 -2.68 8.87 3.81
N LYS A 69 -3.88 8.66 3.28
CA LYS A 69 -4.96 9.68 3.28
C LYS A 69 -5.40 10.04 4.70
N LYS A 70 -5.56 9.05 5.58
CA LYS A 70 -5.93 9.27 7.00
C LYS A 70 -4.88 10.10 7.74
N ILE A 71 -3.60 9.76 7.59
CA ILE A 71 -2.49 10.50 8.22
C ILE A 71 -2.45 11.95 7.72
N LYS A 72 -2.61 12.17 6.40
CA LYS A 72 -2.67 13.52 5.83
C LYS A 72 -3.85 14.33 6.37
N LYS A 73 -5.03 13.71 6.52
CA LYS A 73 -6.22 14.36 7.09
C LYS A 73 -5.97 14.79 8.54
N GLU A 74 -5.37 13.92 9.34
CA GLU A 74 -5.01 14.21 10.74
C GLU A 74 -3.99 15.35 10.83
N LEU A 75 -2.96 15.36 9.97
CA LEU A 75 -1.99 16.46 9.89
C LEU A 75 -2.63 17.80 9.50
N ALA A 76 -3.63 17.78 8.61
CA ALA A 76 -4.35 18.98 8.18
C ALA A 76 -5.25 19.58 9.27
N LEU A 77 -5.81 18.75 10.14
CA LEU A 77 -6.58 19.18 11.32
C LEU A 77 -5.70 19.83 12.40
N ARG A 78 -4.37 19.61 12.34
CA ARG A 78 -3.36 20.11 13.29
C ARG A 78 -2.51 21.23 12.69
N LYS A 79 -3.09 21.99 11.76
CA LYS A 79 -2.47 23.16 11.16
C LYS A 79 -2.03 24.14 12.25
#